data_AF-A0AAN9VGN1-F1
#
_entry.id   AF-A0AAN9VGN1-F1
#
_cell.length_a   1.000
_cell.length_b   1.000
_cell.length_c   1.000
_cell.angle_alpha   90.00
_cell.angle_beta   90.00
_cell.angle_gamma   90.00
#
_symmetry.space_group_name_H-M   'P 1'
#
loop_
_entity.id
_entity.type
_entity.pdbx_description
1 polymer ?
#
loop_
_entity_poly.entity_id
_entity_poly.type
_entity_poly.pdbx_seq_one_letter_code
_entity_poly.pdbx_strand_id
1 'polypeptide(L)'
;MLADSQRYEGKRQEVEAWLTRMETRLARMGAVGHTADVLEAQLREQKSYHAELHQYKHHIELFNQLTQKLIAVYQQDDTTRVKKLTETVNQRYNNLNTSIINRGKLLHSAMNSLHNLDRSLDKFLAWLSEAESSLECLEAEADRLGGRRDPAALRQPSLQLKVGAPPPPPSCSVLRTTAART
;
A
#
# COMPACT_ATOMS: atom_id res chain seq x y z
N MET A 1 41.10 -15.58 20.56
CA MET A 1 41.24 -14.17 21.00
C MET A 1 41.38 -13.22 19.81
N LEU A 2 42.57 -13.03 19.20
CA LEU A 2 42.71 -12.09 18.06
C LEU A 2 41.86 -12.48 16.84
N ALA A 3 41.79 -13.76 16.50
CA ALA A 3 41.02 -14.25 15.36
C ALA A 3 39.50 -14.03 15.53
N ASP A 4 38.96 -14.22 16.74
CA ASP A 4 37.53 -14.01 17.03
C ASP A 4 37.16 -12.53 16.95
N SER A 5 38.03 -11.67 17.49
CA SER A 5 37.90 -10.22 17.40
C SER A 5 37.92 -9.73 15.94
N GLN A 6 38.86 -10.21 15.12
CA GLN A 6 38.93 -9.86 13.69
C GLN A 6 37.70 -10.33 12.91
N ARG A 7 37.22 -11.56 13.16
CA ARG A 7 36.02 -12.09 12.50
C ARG A 7 34.77 -11.29 12.87
N TYR A 8 34.59 -10.97 14.14
CA TYR A 8 33.51 -10.11 14.61
C TYR A 8 33.57 -8.75 13.94
N GLU A 9 34.73 -8.11 13.95
CA GLU A 9 34.92 -6.75 13.44
C GLU A 9 34.68 -6.67 11.93
N GLY A 10 35.19 -7.63 11.16
CA GLY A 10 34.91 -7.71 9.72
C GLY A 10 33.42 -7.91 9.44
N LYS A 11 32.74 -8.80 10.20
CA LYS A 11 31.30 -9.02 10.00
C LYS A 11 30.46 -7.81 10.40
N ARG A 12 30.86 -7.11 11.46
CA ARG A 12 30.22 -5.89 11.94
C ARG A 12 30.21 -4.81 10.86
N GLN A 13 31.37 -4.54 10.26
CA GLN A 13 31.51 -3.53 9.21
C GLN A 13 30.65 -3.87 7.99
N GLU A 14 30.63 -5.15 7.58
CA GLU A 14 29.81 -5.63 6.47
C GLU A 14 28.30 -5.40 6.73
N VAL A 15 27.82 -5.76 7.93
CA VAL A 15 26.42 -5.59 8.33
C VAL A 15 26.05 -4.11 8.44
N GLU A 16 26.91 -3.27 9.02
CA GLU A 16 26.67 -1.84 9.14
C GLU A 16 26.61 -1.15 7.77
N ALA A 17 27.50 -1.52 6.85
CA ALA A 17 27.47 -1.02 5.47
C ALA A 17 26.18 -1.44 4.76
N TRP A 18 25.78 -2.71 4.91
CA TRP A 18 24.53 -3.21 4.34
C TRP A 18 23.31 -2.49 4.90
N LEU A 19 23.23 -2.31 6.22
CA LEU A 19 22.13 -1.60 6.89
C LEU A 19 22.02 -0.16 6.37
N THR A 20 23.15 0.55 6.30
CA THR A 20 23.19 1.95 5.84
C THR A 20 22.69 2.07 4.39
N ARG A 21 23.08 1.14 3.52
CA ARG A 21 22.59 1.06 2.13
C ARG A 21 21.08 0.82 2.08
N MET A 22 20.58 -0.11 2.89
CA MET A 22 19.15 -0.43 2.92
C MET A 22 18.30 0.70 3.50
N GLU A 23 18.76 1.34 4.57
CA GLU A 23 18.13 2.55 5.14
C GLU A 23 18.08 3.69 4.13
N THR A 24 19.17 3.92 3.39
CA THR A 24 19.21 4.92 2.32
C THR A 24 18.22 4.59 1.20
N ARG A 25 18.13 3.32 0.80
CA ARG A 25 17.15 2.88 -0.22
C ARG A 25 15.72 3.06 0.28
N LEU A 26 15.42 2.69 1.52
CA LEU A 26 14.10 2.85 2.12
C LEU A 26 13.70 4.33 2.17
N ALA A 27 14.62 5.23 2.55
CA ALA A 27 14.38 6.66 2.59
C ALA A 27 14.04 7.25 1.20
N ARG A 28 14.53 6.64 0.11
CA ARG A 28 14.27 7.06 -1.27
C ARG A 28 12.94 6.56 -1.84
N MET A 29 12.29 5.58 -1.22
CA MET A 29 11.04 4.97 -1.72
C MET A 29 9.84 5.94 -1.77
N GLY A 30 9.93 7.12 -1.15
CA GLY A 30 8.91 8.17 -1.24
C GLY A 30 7.53 7.78 -0.68
N ALA A 31 6.56 8.67 -0.85
CA ALA A 31 5.18 8.44 -0.45
C ALA A 31 4.48 7.40 -1.35
N VAL A 32 3.42 6.79 -0.84
CA VAL A 32 2.57 5.88 -1.62
C VAL A 32 1.85 6.66 -2.73
N GLY A 33 1.90 6.14 -3.95
CA GLY A 33 1.25 6.76 -5.11
C GLY A 33 -0.28 6.63 -5.11
N HIS A 34 -0.93 7.21 -6.12
CA HIS A 34 -2.39 7.22 -6.26
C HIS A 34 -2.89 6.74 -7.65
N THR A 35 -1.97 6.43 -8.57
CA THR A 35 -2.28 5.85 -9.88
C THR A 35 -1.83 4.39 -9.94
N ALA A 36 -2.49 3.58 -10.77
CA ALA A 36 -2.25 2.14 -10.85
C ALA A 36 -0.80 1.81 -11.22
N ASP A 37 -0.28 2.45 -12.26
CA ASP A 37 1.09 2.26 -12.78
C ASP A 37 2.16 2.56 -11.72
N VAL A 38 1.99 3.65 -10.96
CA VAL A 38 2.89 4.04 -9.87
C VAL A 38 2.79 3.04 -8.71
N LEU A 39 1.58 2.66 -8.31
CA LEU A 39 1.36 1.69 -7.22
C LEU A 39 1.93 0.31 -7.55
N GLU A 40 1.79 -0.15 -8.79
CA GLU A 40 2.39 -1.40 -9.26
C GLU A 40 3.93 -1.34 -9.24
N ALA A 41 4.51 -0.22 -9.67
CA ALA A 41 5.95 -0.01 -9.61
C ALA A 41 6.46 -0.03 -8.17
N GLN A 42 5.77 0.67 -7.26
CA GLN A 42 6.10 0.69 -5.84
C GLN A 42 5.92 -0.69 -5.18
N LEU A 43 4.91 -1.48 -5.57
CA LEU A 43 4.73 -2.86 -5.11
C LEU A 43 5.88 -3.77 -5.57
N ARG A 44 6.32 -3.65 -6.82
CA ARG A 44 7.48 -4.40 -7.33
C ARG A 44 8.76 -4.04 -6.57
N GLU A 45 8.98 -2.74 -6.33
CA GLU A 45 10.13 -2.26 -5.55
C GLU A 45 10.08 -2.75 -4.09
N GLN A 46 8.91 -2.67 -3.44
CA GLN A 46 8.68 -3.15 -2.08
C GLN A 46 8.95 -4.66 -1.95
N LYS A 47 8.47 -5.47 -2.90
CA LYS A 47 8.72 -6.92 -2.93
C LYS A 47 10.20 -7.24 -3.09
N SER A 48 10.88 -6.55 -4.00
CA SER A 48 12.33 -6.68 -4.19
C SER A 48 13.10 -6.34 -2.91
N TYR A 49 12.77 -5.22 -2.25
CA TYR A 49 13.39 -4.82 -1.00
C TYR A 49 13.16 -5.86 0.11
N HIS A 50 11.92 -6.33 0.26
CA HIS A 50 11.57 -7.33 1.28
C HIS A 50 12.29 -8.66 1.05
N ALA A 51 12.44 -9.09 -0.21
CA ALA A 51 13.19 -10.29 -0.56
C ALA A 51 14.67 -10.17 -0.20
N GLU A 52 15.32 -9.05 -0.53
CA GLU A 52 16.73 -8.79 -0.18
C GLU A 52 16.91 -8.76 1.35
N LEU A 53 16.01 -8.10 2.07
CA LEU A 53 16.04 -8.05 3.54
C LEU A 53 15.91 -9.46 4.15
N HIS A 54 14.98 -10.27 3.63
CA HIS A 54 14.79 -11.64 4.09
C HIS A 54 16.02 -12.52 3.81
N GLN A 55 16.63 -12.40 2.63
CA GLN A 55 17.86 -13.12 2.29
C GLN A 55 19.01 -12.75 3.22
N TYR A 56 19.11 -11.47 3.64
CA TYR A 56 20.19 -11.01 4.52
C TYR A 56 20.04 -11.45 5.99
N LYS A 57 18.89 -11.99 6.39
CA LYS A 57 18.60 -12.40 7.78
C LYS A 57 19.70 -13.30 8.37
N HIS A 58 20.20 -14.26 7.60
CA HIS A 58 21.23 -15.18 8.08
C HIS A 58 22.56 -14.48 8.43
N HIS A 59 22.85 -13.32 7.82
CA HIS A 59 24.04 -12.53 8.13
C HIS A 59 23.91 -11.81 9.47
N ILE A 60 22.70 -11.36 9.82
CA ILE A 60 22.38 -10.81 11.14
C ILE A 60 22.50 -11.90 12.21
N GLU A 61 21.98 -13.10 11.92
CA GLU A 61 22.11 -14.26 12.81
C GLU A 61 23.57 -14.64 13.04
N LEU A 62 24.39 -14.68 11.98
CA LEU A 62 25.82 -14.93 12.09
C LEU A 62 26.55 -13.83 12.89
N PHE A 63 26.23 -12.56 12.65
CA PHE A 63 26.77 -11.46 13.44
C PHE A 63 26.47 -11.64 14.93
N ASN A 64 25.21 -11.95 15.29
CA ASN A 64 24.81 -12.23 16.67
C ASN A 64 25.57 -13.41 17.27
N GLN A 65 25.78 -14.49 16.51
CA GLN A 65 26.57 -15.64 16.97
C GLN A 65 28.04 -15.26 17.24
N LEU A 66 28.66 -14.46 16.35
CA LEU A 66 30.02 -13.97 16.55
C LEU A 66 30.12 -13.06 17.77
N THR A 67 29.13 -12.20 18.00
CA THR A 67 29.03 -11.39 19.22
C THR A 67 29.04 -12.27 20.48
N GLN A 68 28.19 -13.31 20.53
CA GLN A 68 28.11 -14.18 21.70
C GLN A 68 29.42 -14.93 21.94
N LYS A 69 30.06 -15.44 20.87
CA LYS A 69 31.39 -16.06 20.96
C LYS A 69 32.44 -15.09 21.51
N LEU A 70 32.44 -13.85 21.01
CA LEU A 70 33.37 -12.83 21.49
C LEU A 70 33.15 -12.54 22.98
N ILE A 71 31.91 -12.34 23.41
CA ILE A 71 31.59 -12.09 24.82
C ILE A 71 32.04 -13.25 25.71
N ALA A 72 31.84 -14.50 25.27
CA ALA A 72 32.25 -15.68 26.03
C ALA A 72 33.77 -15.79 26.16
N VAL A 73 34.53 -15.43 25.12
CA VAL A 73 36.00 -15.43 25.17
C VAL A 73 36.54 -14.33 26.08
N TYR A 74 35.88 -13.18 26.14
CA TYR A 74 36.29 -11.99 26.91
C TYR A 74 35.44 -11.82 28.19
N GLN A 75 35.10 -12.94 28.85
CA GLN A 75 34.18 -12.97 29.99
C GLN A 75 34.71 -12.27 31.27
N GLN A 76 36.02 -12.00 31.35
CA GLN A 76 36.63 -11.22 32.44
C GLN A 76 36.77 -9.72 32.10
N ASP A 77 36.44 -9.32 30.86
CA ASP A 77 36.56 -7.94 30.37
C ASP A 77 35.20 -7.25 30.28
N ASP A 78 35.21 -5.91 30.23
CA ASP A 78 33.99 -5.14 29.98
C ASP A 78 33.53 -5.29 28.52
N THR A 79 32.44 -6.04 28.33
CA THR A 79 31.81 -6.30 27.03
C THR A 79 30.60 -5.41 26.74
N THR A 80 30.32 -4.40 27.58
CA THR A 80 29.13 -3.54 27.48
C THR A 80 29.01 -2.84 26.14
N ARG A 81 30.13 -2.34 25.59
CA ARG A 81 30.16 -1.67 24.29
C ARG A 81 29.71 -2.59 23.15
N VAL A 82 30.20 -3.84 23.14
CA VAL A 82 29.86 -4.86 22.13
C VAL A 82 28.38 -5.23 22.21
N LYS A 83 27.83 -5.35 23.42
CA LYS A 83 26.41 -5.63 23.65
C LYS A 83 25.51 -4.51 23.11
N LYS A 84 25.77 -3.25 23.50
CA LYS A 84 25.00 -2.07 23.04
C LYS A 84 25.03 -1.91 21.52
N LEU A 85 26.19 -2.15 20.91
CA LEU A 85 26.34 -2.06 19.46
C LEU A 85 25.53 -3.15 18.74
N THR A 86 25.57 -4.37 19.28
CA THR A 86 24.78 -5.49 18.74
C THR A 86 23.29 -5.23 18.85
N GLU A 87 22.82 -4.68 19.96
CA GLU A 87 21.44 -4.24 20.14
C GLU A 87 21.04 -3.17 19.11
N THR A 88 21.91 -2.19 18.88
CA THR A 88 21.70 -1.13 17.87
C THR A 88 21.55 -1.71 16.45
N VAL A 89 22.43 -2.64 16.06
CA VAL A 89 22.38 -3.32 14.76
C VAL A 89 21.08 -4.10 14.59
N ASN A 90 20.67 -4.87 15.62
CA ASN A 90 19.43 -5.63 15.59
C ASN A 90 18.20 -4.71 15.52
N GLN A 91 18.21 -3.60 16.27
CA GLN A 91 17.11 -2.63 16.23
C GLN A 91 16.97 -2.00 14.84
N ARG A 92 18.08 -1.62 14.20
CA ARG A 92 18.08 -1.08 12.82
C ARG A 92 17.47 -2.08 11.84
N TYR A 93 17.91 -3.34 11.88
CA TYR A 93 17.35 -4.40 11.04
C TYR A 93 15.83 -4.60 11.27
N ASN A 94 15.39 -4.65 12.52
CA ASN A 94 13.99 -4.81 12.88
C ASN A 94 13.13 -3.62 12.43
N ASN A 95 13.67 -2.40 12.51
CA ASN A 95 13.02 -1.19 12.02
C ASN A 95 12.82 -1.26 10.50
N LEU A 96 13.84 -1.69 9.75
CA LEU A 96 13.72 -1.89 8.30
C LEU A 96 12.64 -2.92 7.97
N ASN A 97 12.63 -4.06 8.66
CA ASN A 97 11.64 -5.13 8.45
C ASN A 97 10.21 -4.64 8.73
N THR A 98 10.00 -3.98 9.88
CA THR A 98 8.70 -3.42 10.24
C THR A 98 8.23 -2.37 9.23
N SER A 99 9.14 -1.49 8.80
CA SER A 99 8.82 -0.42 7.85
C SER A 99 8.40 -0.96 6.49
N ILE A 100 9.12 -1.96 5.96
CA ILE A 100 8.80 -2.52 4.65
C ILE A 100 7.51 -3.36 4.65
N ILE A 101 7.19 -4.03 5.77
CA ILE A 101 5.92 -4.75 5.96
C ILE A 101 4.75 -3.74 5.99
N ASN A 102 4.90 -2.67 6.77
CA ASN A 102 3.87 -1.62 6.87
C ASN A 102 3.66 -0.92 5.52
N ARG A 103 4.74 -0.60 4.80
CA ARG A 103 4.66 -0.07 3.44
C ARG A 103 3.92 -1.02 2.51
N GLY A 104 4.19 -2.32 2.59
CA GLY A 104 3.46 -3.35 1.85
C GLY A 104 1.95 -3.28 2.10
N LYS A 105 1.53 -3.21 3.38
CA LYS A 105 0.10 -3.08 3.73
C LYS A 105 -0.54 -1.83 3.14
N LEU A 106 0.13 -0.68 3.22
CA LEU A 106 -0.37 0.58 2.67
C LEU A 106 -0.53 0.51 1.15
N LEU A 107 0.45 -0.05 0.43
CA LEU A 107 0.40 -0.20 -1.02
C LEU A 107 -0.76 -1.11 -1.47
N HIS A 108 -0.96 -2.25 -0.81
CA HIS A 108 -2.08 -3.14 -1.13
C HIS A 108 -3.42 -2.48 -0.81
N SER A 109 -3.52 -1.73 0.29
CA SER A 109 -4.73 -0.97 0.62
C SER A 109 -5.05 0.07 -0.45
N ALA A 110 -4.06 0.86 -0.87
CA ALA A 110 -4.23 1.87 -1.91
C ALA A 110 -4.66 1.25 -3.25
N MET A 111 -4.03 0.14 -3.65
CA MET A 111 -4.39 -0.59 -4.86
C MET A 111 -5.83 -1.13 -4.80
N ASN A 112 -6.23 -1.70 -3.67
CA ASN A 112 -7.60 -2.20 -3.48
C ASN A 112 -8.63 -1.07 -3.53
N SER A 113 -8.31 0.09 -2.96
CA SER A 113 -9.15 1.29 -3.04
C SER A 113 -9.31 1.77 -4.48
N LEU A 114 -8.22 1.78 -5.27
CA LEU A 114 -8.26 2.16 -6.68
C LEU A 114 -9.16 1.22 -7.49
N HIS A 115 -8.99 -0.10 -7.35
CA HIS A 115 -9.86 -1.07 -8.02
C HIS A 115 -11.33 -0.97 -7.61
N ASN A 116 -11.60 -0.61 -6.35
CA ASN A 116 -12.97 -0.37 -5.89
C ASN A 116 -13.57 0.91 -6.52
N LEU A 117 -12.75 1.96 -6.66
CA LEU A 117 -13.15 3.19 -7.33
C LEU A 117 -13.52 2.93 -8.79
N ASP A 118 -12.67 2.23 -9.54
CA ASP A 118 -12.91 1.88 -10.94
C ASP A 118 -14.23 1.11 -11.10
N ARG A 119 -14.43 0.05 -10.31
CA ARG A 119 -15.69 -0.71 -10.32
C ARG A 119 -16.92 0.12 -9.93
N SER A 120 -16.76 1.08 -9.03
CA SER A 120 -17.87 1.96 -8.63
C SER A 120 -18.20 2.97 -9.72
N LEU A 121 -17.19 3.48 -10.42
CA LEU A 121 -17.35 4.37 -11.55
C LEU A 121 -18.03 3.66 -12.72
N ASP A 122 -17.60 2.45 -13.07
CA ASP A 122 -18.23 1.66 -14.13
C ASP A 122 -19.73 1.45 -13.89
N LYS A 123 -20.11 1.11 -12.65
CA LYS A 123 -21.52 0.96 -12.26
C LYS A 123 -22.30 2.26 -12.36
N PHE A 124 -21.68 3.37 -11.97
CA PHE A 124 -22.31 4.69 -12.02
C PHE A 124 -22.52 5.14 -13.46
N LEU A 125 -21.53 4.95 -14.33
CA LEU A 125 -21.63 5.26 -15.76
C LEU A 125 -22.69 4.40 -16.46
N ALA A 126 -22.72 3.10 -16.18
CA ALA A 126 -23.75 2.22 -16.72
C ALA A 126 -25.17 2.65 -16.30
N TRP A 127 -25.34 3.02 -15.03
CA TRP A 127 -26.61 3.55 -14.53
C TRP A 127 -26.99 4.88 -15.20
N LEU A 128 -26.03 5.79 -15.39
CA LEU A 128 -26.28 7.05 -16.10
C LEU A 128 -26.78 6.80 -17.52
N SER A 129 -26.13 5.91 -18.28
CA SER A 129 -26.58 5.58 -19.63
C SER A 129 -27.96 4.94 -19.68
N GLU A 130 -28.32 4.11 -18.69
CA GLU A 130 -29.68 3.54 -18.57
C GLU A 130 -30.73 4.62 -18.26
N ALA A 131 -30.38 5.57 -17.38
CA ALA A 131 -31.26 6.69 -17.05
C ALA A 131 -31.47 7.63 -18.24
N GLU A 132 -30.41 7.96 -18.99
CA GLU A 132 -30.46 8.75 -20.22
C GLU A 132 -31.35 8.08 -21.28
N SER A 133 -31.12 6.77 -21.54
CA SER A 133 -31.94 6.02 -22.49
C SER A 133 -33.42 5.96 -22.08
N SER A 134 -33.69 5.82 -20.78
CA SER A 134 -35.07 5.82 -20.25
C SER A 134 -35.75 7.18 -20.46
N LEU A 135 -35.02 8.29 -20.29
CA LEU A 135 -35.54 9.64 -20.55
C LEU A 135 -35.83 9.84 -22.03
N GLU A 136 -34.91 9.46 -22.92
CA GLU A 136 -35.12 9.53 -24.38
C GLU A 136 -36.35 8.73 -24.83
N CYS A 137 -36.58 7.55 -24.25
CA CYS A 137 -37.76 6.74 -24.52
C CYS A 137 -39.06 7.44 -24.11
N LEU A 138 -39.06 8.08 -22.94
CA LEU A 138 -40.22 8.82 -22.43
C LEU A 138 -40.51 10.08 -23.24
N GLU A 139 -39.47 10.81 -23.67
CA GLU A 139 -39.61 11.97 -24.55
C GLU A 139 -40.22 11.56 -25.91
N ALA A 140 -39.73 10.47 -26.50
CA ALA A 140 -40.27 9.94 -27.74
C ALA A 140 -41.73 9.45 -27.59
N GLU A 141 -42.10 8.89 -26.43
CA GLU A 141 -43.49 8.53 -26.13
C GLU A 141 -44.38 9.77 -25.94
N ALA A 142 -43.88 10.80 -25.23
CA ALA A 142 -44.58 12.06 -25.05
C ALA A 142 -44.85 12.78 -26.38
N ASP A 143 -43.89 12.80 -27.31
CA ASP A 143 -44.07 13.37 -28.65
C ASP A 143 -45.14 12.63 -29.47
N ARG A 144 -45.16 11.30 -29.39
CA ARG A 144 -46.20 10.47 -30.04
C ARG A 144 -47.60 10.77 -29.49
N LEU A 145 -47.71 10.98 -28.18
CA LEU A 145 -48.97 11.32 -27.52
C LEU A 145 -49.37 12.79 -27.78
N GLY A 146 -48.41 13.70 -27.88
CA GLY A 146 -48.60 15.11 -28.22
C GLY A 146 -49.17 15.34 -29.63
N GLY A 147 -48.89 14.43 -30.57
CA GLY A 147 -49.47 14.43 -31.92
C GLY A 147 -50.92 13.92 -32.02
N ARG A 148 -51.49 13.32 -30.96
CA ARG A 148 -52.85 12.73 -30.94
C ARG A 148 -53.73 13.35 -29.85
N ARG A 149 -53.89 14.68 -29.85
CA ARG A 149 -54.66 15.38 -28.81
C ARG A 149 -56.18 15.19 -28.96
N ASP A 150 -56.67 14.02 -28.57
CA ASP A 150 -58.08 13.80 -28.21
C ASP A 150 -58.25 13.98 -26.68
N PRO A 151 -59.04 14.96 -26.22
CA PRO A 151 -59.11 15.35 -24.80
C PRO A 151 -59.83 14.33 -23.88
N ALA A 152 -60.34 13.22 -24.42
CA ALA A 152 -61.16 12.25 -23.67
C ALA A 152 -60.40 11.06 -23.05
N ALA A 153 -59.10 10.89 -23.34
CA ALA A 153 -58.36 9.66 -23.01
C ALA A 153 -57.41 9.75 -21.80
N LEU A 154 -57.48 10.81 -20.99
CA LEU A 154 -56.63 10.98 -19.79
C LEU A 154 -57.10 10.10 -18.62
N ARG A 155 -57.01 8.78 -18.76
CA ARG A 155 -56.84 7.86 -17.62
C ARG A 155 -55.48 7.20 -17.76
N GLN A 156 -54.47 7.79 -17.13
CA GLN A 156 -53.10 7.28 -17.11
C GLN A 156 -53.07 5.87 -16.49
N PRO A 157 -52.50 4.86 -17.16
CA PRO A 157 -51.83 3.80 -16.45
C PRO A 157 -50.53 4.39 -15.93
N SER A 158 -50.32 4.35 -14.62
CA SER A 158 -49.05 4.68 -13.99
C SER A 158 -47.94 3.78 -14.56
N LEU A 159 -47.20 4.29 -15.56
CA LEU A 159 -45.93 3.74 -16.00
C LEU A 159 -45.00 3.81 -14.79
N GLN A 160 -44.85 2.70 -14.08
CA GLN A 160 -43.87 2.60 -13.01
C GLN A 160 -42.49 2.79 -13.62
N LEU A 161 -41.93 4.00 -13.46
CA LEU A 161 -40.51 4.25 -13.66
C LEU A 161 -39.74 3.22 -12.84
N LYS A 162 -39.10 2.30 -13.52
CA LYS A 162 -38.27 1.27 -12.91
C LYS A 162 -36.80 1.55 -13.17
N VAL A 163 -36.42 2.83 -13.20
CA VAL A 163 -35.02 3.19 -12.98
C VAL A 163 -34.76 2.87 -11.51
N GLY A 164 -34.04 1.79 -11.26
CA GLY A 164 -33.64 1.41 -9.90
C GLY A 164 -32.88 2.58 -9.23
N ALA A 165 -32.90 2.62 -7.89
CA ALA A 165 -32.20 3.66 -7.15
C ALA A 165 -30.73 3.77 -7.61
N PRO A 166 -30.19 4.99 -7.78
CA PRO A 166 -28.81 5.18 -8.23
C PRO A 166 -27.83 4.46 -7.31
N PRO A 167 -26.77 3.83 -7.85
CA PRO A 167 -25.68 3.35 -7.01
C PRO A 167 -25.04 4.53 -6.27
N PRO A 168 -24.53 4.32 -5.04
CA PRO A 168 -23.87 5.39 -4.30
C PRO A 168 -22.70 5.95 -5.12
N PRO A 169 -22.46 7.28 -5.08
CA PRO A 169 -21.36 7.88 -5.80
C PRO A 169 -20.02 7.31 -5.32
N PRO A 170 -19.01 7.26 -6.20
CA PRO A 170 -17.67 6.80 -5.85
C PRO A 170 -17.15 7.56 -4.62
N SER A 171 -16.87 6.84 -3.54
CA SER A 171 -16.34 7.44 -2.30
C SER A 171 -14.84 7.67 -2.42
N CYS A 172 -14.43 8.93 -2.54
CA CYS A 172 -13.02 9.34 -2.58
C CYS A 172 -12.45 9.46 -1.15
N SER A 173 -12.38 8.36 -0.40
CA SER A 173 -11.97 8.38 1.01
C SER A 173 -10.45 8.47 1.22
N VAL A 174 -9.64 8.53 0.16
CA VAL A 174 -8.18 8.29 0.23
C VAL A 174 -7.35 9.58 0.40
N LEU A 175 -7.93 10.78 0.29
CA LEU A 175 -7.17 12.04 0.38
C LEU A 175 -7.07 12.67 1.78
N ARG A 176 -7.45 11.96 2.86
CA ARG A 176 -7.58 12.57 4.20
C ARG A 176 -6.56 12.11 5.26
N THR A 177 -5.35 11.69 4.86
CA THR A 177 -4.33 11.23 5.84
C THR A 177 -2.92 11.83 5.65
N THR A 178 -2.78 13.03 5.08
CA THR A 178 -1.49 13.77 5.08
C THR A 178 -1.64 15.29 5.24
N ALA A 179 -2.68 15.76 5.94
CA ALA A 179 -2.81 17.18 6.34
C ALA A 179 -2.99 17.30 7.86
N ALA A 180 -2.05 16.75 8.63
CA ALA A 180 -1.95 16.97 10.07
C ALA A 180 -0.54 16.65 10.57
N ARG A 181 0.46 17.45 10.16
CA ARG A 181 1.73 17.69 10.85
C ARG A 181 2.49 18.81 10.15
N THR A 182 2.16 20.03 10.54
CA THR A 182 3.06 21.19 10.58
C THR A 182 2.85 21.83 11.93
#